data_AF-A0A353Q4Z4-F1
#
_entry.id   AF-A0A353Q4Z4-F1
#
_cell.length_a   1.000
_cell.length_b   1.000
_cell.length_c   1.000
_cell.angle_alpha   90.00
_cell.angle_beta   90.00
_cell.angle_gamma   90.00
#
_symmetry.space_group_name_H-M   'P 1'
#
loop_
_entity.id
_entity.type
_entity.pdbx_description
1 polymer ?
#
loop_
_entity_poly.entity_id
_entity_poly.type
_entity_poly.pdbx_seq_one_letter_code
_entity_poly.pdbx_strand_id
1 'polypeptide(L)'
;MKTRKMSFTGQRPIFTGSPALVQGGFNLDVDTQRFPVGTTIPGGCLSIFNEATRLVNIIKTAKVKFIDPDDATIINLGTDEFYDPIFAIGDKILSKVAG
;
A
#
# COMPACT_ATOMS: atom_id res chain seq x y z
N MET A 1 -48.75 26.33 8.70
CA MET A 1 -47.61 27.01 8.03
C MET A 1 -46.72 25.92 7.44
N LYS A 2 -46.65 25.79 6.11
CA LYS A 2 -45.89 24.73 5.42
C LYS A 2 -44.39 25.03 5.55
N THR A 3 -43.63 24.16 6.21
CA THR A 3 -42.16 24.22 6.19
C THR A 3 -41.69 23.89 4.78
N ARG A 4 -41.23 24.90 4.04
CA ARG A 4 -40.49 24.69 2.78
C ARG A 4 -39.10 24.17 3.15
N LYS A 5 -38.81 22.91 2.84
CA LYS A 5 -37.43 22.42 2.81
C LYS A 5 -36.83 22.78 1.45
N MET A 6 -35.75 23.54 1.46
CA MET A 6 -35.06 23.98 0.26
C MET A 6 -34.14 22.87 -0.28
N SER A 7 -34.14 22.73 -1.60
CA SER A 7 -33.30 21.83 -2.38
C SER A 7 -31.85 22.30 -2.38
N PHE A 8 -30.89 21.38 -2.25
CA PHE A 8 -29.52 21.58 -2.69
C PHE A 8 -28.98 20.26 -3.24
N THR A 9 -28.51 20.32 -4.50
CA THR A 9 -27.67 19.35 -5.23
C THR A 9 -28.34 18.40 -6.24
N GLY A 10 -28.00 18.67 -7.52
CA GLY A 10 -27.89 17.84 -8.72
C GLY A 10 -28.83 16.65 -8.93
N GLN A 11 -29.49 16.63 -10.10
CA GLN A 11 -29.92 15.41 -10.79
C GLN A 11 -28.70 14.51 -11.09
N ARG A 12 -28.10 13.89 -10.08
CA ARG A 12 -27.27 12.71 -10.30
C ARG A 12 -28.22 11.52 -10.38
N PRO A 13 -28.14 10.69 -11.43
CA PRO A 13 -28.98 9.51 -11.51
C PRO A 13 -28.77 8.68 -10.24
N ILE A 14 -29.86 8.48 -9.50
CA ILE A 14 -29.87 7.58 -8.37
C ILE A 14 -29.91 6.18 -8.99
N PHE A 15 -28.74 5.54 -9.09
CA PHE A 15 -28.67 4.14 -9.52
C PHE A 15 -29.42 3.30 -8.48
N THR A 16 -30.65 2.90 -8.81
CA THR A 16 -31.45 1.95 -8.02
C THR A 16 -31.07 0.50 -8.30
N GLY A 17 -30.00 0.27 -9.08
CA GLY A 17 -29.35 -1.03 -9.12
C GLY A 17 -28.73 -1.31 -7.76
N SER A 18 -28.82 -2.55 -7.30
CA SER A 18 -27.94 -3.05 -6.22
C SER A 18 -26.53 -2.53 -6.52
N PRO A 19 -25.81 -1.92 -5.56
CA PRO A 19 -24.51 -1.33 -5.85
C PRO A 19 -23.69 -2.39 -6.56
N ALA A 20 -23.45 -2.20 -7.87
CA ALA A 20 -22.36 -2.88 -8.50
C ALA A 20 -21.17 -2.42 -7.66
N LEU A 21 -20.49 -3.35 -7.01
CA LEU A 21 -19.15 -3.10 -6.51
C LEU A 21 -18.43 -2.47 -7.68
N VAL A 22 -18.24 -1.15 -7.64
CA VAL A 22 -17.40 -0.48 -8.61
C VAL A 22 -16.04 -1.06 -8.30
N GLN A 23 -15.60 -1.99 -9.14
CA GLN A 23 -14.35 -2.73 -9.08
C GLN A 23 -13.22 -1.74 -9.40
N GLY A 24 -13.11 -0.71 -8.57
CA GLY A 24 -12.35 0.50 -8.78
C GLY A 24 -11.28 0.61 -7.71
N GLY A 25 -10.34 -0.32 -7.76
CA GLY A 25 -9.13 -0.31 -6.97
C GLY A 25 -8.07 -1.12 -7.70
N PHE A 26 -6.81 -0.70 -7.61
CA PHE A 26 -5.71 -1.57 -7.97
C PHE A 26 -5.58 -2.65 -6.90
N ASN A 27 -5.35 -3.90 -7.31
CA ASN A 27 -5.05 -4.98 -6.39
C ASN A 27 -3.57 -4.92 -6.00
N LEU A 28 -3.25 -5.28 -4.77
CA LEU A 28 -1.86 -5.41 -4.35
C LEU A 28 -1.20 -6.57 -5.11
N ASP A 29 0.00 -6.34 -5.63
CA ASP A 29 0.81 -7.38 -6.25
C ASP A 29 1.49 -8.24 -5.17
N VAL A 30 0.73 -9.21 -4.65
CA VAL A 30 1.17 -10.07 -3.55
C VAL A 30 2.30 -11.01 -4.00
N ASP A 31 2.26 -11.48 -5.25
CA ASP A 31 3.18 -12.49 -5.76
C ASP A 31 4.60 -11.93 -5.93
N THR A 32 4.74 -10.74 -6.51
CA THR A 32 6.06 -10.14 -6.71
C THR A 32 6.64 -9.59 -5.42
N GLN A 33 5.78 -9.06 -4.52
CA GLN A 33 6.22 -8.39 -3.29
C GLN A 33 6.18 -9.27 -2.05
N ARG A 34 5.72 -10.53 -2.19
CA ARG A 34 5.75 -11.57 -1.15
C ARG A 34 5.10 -11.16 0.16
N PHE A 35 4.05 -10.36 0.13
CA PHE A 35 3.36 -9.95 1.35
C PHE A 35 2.64 -11.14 1.99
N PRO A 36 2.96 -11.51 3.25
CA PRO A 36 2.18 -12.53 3.92
C PRO A 36 0.75 -12.05 4.20
N VAL A 37 -0.19 -12.99 4.24
CA VAL A 37 -1.58 -12.70 4.59
C VAL A 37 -1.63 -12.11 6.00
N GLY A 38 -2.28 -10.94 6.14
CA GLY A 38 -2.38 -10.22 7.41
C GLY A 38 -1.32 -9.13 7.61
N THR A 39 -0.39 -8.92 6.67
CA THR A 39 0.51 -7.76 6.71
C THR A 39 -0.28 -6.45 6.63
N THR A 40 0.02 -5.53 7.55
CA THR A 40 -0.51 -4.17 7.52
C THR A 40 0.46 -3.27 6.79
N ILE A 41 0.00 -2.62 5.72
CA ILE A 41 0.76 -1.57 5.03
C ILE A 41 0.39 -0.24 5.70
N PRO A 42 1.37 0.49 6.27
CA PRO A 42 1.08 1.76 6.92
C PRO A 42 0.58 2.80 5.90
N GLY A 43 -0.25 3.72 6.38
CA GLY A 43 -0.72 4.83 5.55
C GLY A 43 0.44 5.72 5.10
N GLY A 44 0.38 6.22 3.87
CA GLY A 44 1.40 7.12 3.33
C GLY A 44 2.58 6.44 2.62
N CYS A 45 2.55 5.11 2.46
CA CYS A 45 3.51 4.42 1.60
C CYS A 45 3.37 4.86 0.13
N LEU A 46 4.51 5.05 -0.54
CA LEU A 46 4.54 5.29 -1.97
C LEU A 46 4.20 4.00 -2.72
N SER A 47 3.47 4.13 -3.82
CA SER A 47 3.07 3.00 -4.65
C SER A 47 3.23 3.30 -6.14
N ILE A 48 3.51 2.26 -6.90
CA ILE A 48 3.57 2.26 -8.36
C ILE A 48 2.38 1.43 -8.84
N PHE A 49 1.47 2.08 -9.56
CA PHE A 49 0.32 1.40 -10.14
C PHE A 49 0.57 1.06 -11.61
N ASN A 50 0.09 -0.11 -12.02
CA ASN A 50 0.11 -0.55 -13.41
C ASN A 50 -1.33 -0.65 -13.93
N GLU A 51 -1.71 0.29 -14.81
CA GLU A 51 -3.08 0.38 -15.33
C GLU A 51 -3.51 -0.83 -16.17
N ALA A 52 -2.56 -1.47 -16.87
CA ALA A 52 -2.85 -2.61 -17.74
C ALA A 52 -3.19 -3.86 -16.92
N THR A 53 -2.41 -4.14 -15.87
CA THR A 53 -2.64 -5.30 -14.99
C THR A 53 -3.58 -5.00 -13.83
N ARG A 54 -3.88 -3.72 -13.58
CA ARG A 54 -4.61 -3.25 -12.40
C ARG A 54 -3.96 -3.70 -11.09
N LEU A 55 -2.63 -3.84 -11.08
CA LEU A 55 -1.84 -4.16 -9.90
C LEU A 55 -1.11 -2.92 -9.35
N VAL A 56 -0.90 -2.90 -8.04
CA VAL A 56 -0.13 -1.90 -7.30
C VAL A 56 1.03 -2.57 -6.59
N ASN A 57 2.21 -1.98 -6.79
CA ASN A 57 3.43 -2.31 -6.09
C ASN A 57 3.76 -1.23 -5.06
N ILE A 58 4.02 -1.61 -3.83
CA ILE A 58 4.44 -0.70 -2.76
C ILE A 58 5.96 -0.53 -2.80
N ILE A 59 6.43 0.71 -2.74
CA ILE A 59 7.86 0.99 -2.64
C ILE A 59 8.26 0.79 -1.17
N LYS A 60 9.03 -0.28 -0.92
CA LYS A 60 9.54 -0.62 0.41
C LYS A 60 10.79 0.22 0.69
N THR A 61 10.73 1.06 1.71
CA THR A 61 11.87 1.86 2.18
C THR A 61 12.08 1.64 3.67
N ALA A 62 13.34 1.48 4.08
CA ALA A 62 13.73 1.41 5.48
C ALA A 62 15.19 1.84 5.63
N LYS A 63 15.53 2.38 6.79
CA LYS A 63 16.93 2.61 7.16
C LYS A 63 17.52 1.30 7.68
N VAL A 64 18.68 0.89 7.18
CA VAL A 64 19.42 -0.26 7.74
C VAL A 64 20.10 0.21 9.03
N LYS A 65 19.76 -0.43 10.15
CA LYS A 65 20.36 -0.12 11.46
C LYS A 65 21.68 -0.84 11.64
N PHE A 66 21.70 -2.13 11.31
CA PHE A 66 22.85 -2.99 11.48
C PHE A 66 22.78 -4.17 10.51
N ILE A 67 23.91 -4.53 9.94
CA ILE A 67 24.09 -5.77 9.19
C ILE A 67 24.97 -6.65 10.07
N ASP A 68 24.55 -7.89 10.29
CA ASP A 68 25.31 -8.81 11.12
C ASP A 68 26.71 -9.07 10.49
N PRO A 69 27.80 -8.92 11.26
CA PRO A 69 29.16 -9.07 10.77
C PRO A 69 29.52 -10.53 10.47
N ASP A 70 28.85 -11.48 11.12
CA ASP A 70 29.10 -12.92 10.98
C ASP A 70 28.18 -13.53 9.90
N ASP A 71 26.96 -13.01 9.73
CA ASP A 71 26.02 -13.41 8.67
C ASP A 71 25.36 -12.23 7.95
N ALA A 72 25.90 -11.87 6.78
CA ALA A 72 25.38 -10.76 5.97
C ALA A 72 23.94 -10.95 5.44
N THR A 73 23.31 -12.12 5.65
CA THR A 73 21.89 -12.34 5.34
C THR A 73 20.95 -11.81 6.42
N ILE A 74 21.47 -11.56 7.63
CA ILE A 74 20.70 -11.03 8.76
C ILE A 74 20.87 -9.51 8.80
N ILE A 75 19.78 -8.82 8.47
CA ILE A 75 19.75 -7.35 8.42
C ILE A 75 18.70 -6.85 9.40
N ASN A 76 19.13 -6.01 10.33
CA ASN A 76 18.24 -5.32 11.25
C ASN A 76 17.85 -3.96 10.66
N LEU A 77 16.56 -3.80 10.39
CA LEU A 77 15.98 -2.56 9.91
C LEU A 77 15.63 -1.65 11.09
N GLY A 78 15.80 -0.34 10.90
CA GLY A 78 15.32 0.65 11.85
C GLY A 78 13.80 0.72 11.80
N THR A 79 13.19 0.65 12.98
CA THR A 79 11.75 0.90 13.18
C THR A 79 11.57 2.24 13.89
N ASP A 80 10.40 2.84 13.73
CA ASP A 80 10.00 4.06 14.43
C ASP A 80 8.68 3.81 15.17
N GLU A 81 8.32 4.66 16.12
CA GLU A 81 7.10 4.53 16.92
C GLU A 81 5.83 4.56 16.05
N PHE A 82 5.92 5.13 14.85
CA PHE A 82 4.79 5.36 13.96
C PHE A 82 4.73 4.41 12.75
N TYR A 83 5.79 3.67 12.45
CA TYR A 83 5.79 2.75 11.31
C TYR A 83 6.78 1.59 11.46
N ASP A 84 6.33 0.42 11.02
CA ASP A 84 7.15 -0.76 10.85
C ASP A 84 7.58 -0.93 9.37
N PRO A 85 8.82 -1.38 9.11
CA PRO A 85 9.27 -1.74 7.78
C PRO A 85 8.39 -2.82 7.15
N ILE A 86 7.91 -2.57 5.94
CA ILE A 86 7.05 -3.48 5.16
C ILE A 86 7.84 -4.49 4.32
N PHE A 87 8.99 -4.94 4.84
CA PHE A 87 9.80 -5.97 4.19
C PHE A 87 9.28 -7.36 4.53
N ALA A 88 9.29 -8.25 3.55
CA ALA A 88 8.95 -9.66 3.69
C ALA A 88 10.22 -10.51 3.70
N ILE A 89 10.13 -11.71 4.28
CA ILE A 89 11.24 -12.66 4.32
C ILE A 89 11.69 -12.99 2.88
N GLY A 90 12.99 -12.85 2.62
CA GLY A 90 13.59 -13.12 1.32
C GLY A 90 13.53 -11.94 0.33
N ASP A 91 13.05 -10.77 0.74
CA ASP A 91 13.26 -9.53 -0.01
C ASP A 91 14.75 -9.23 -0.15
N LYS A 92 15.14 -8.68 -1.31
CA LYS A 92 16.52 -8.29 -1.57
C LYS A 92 16.72 -6.81 -1.24
N ILE A 93 17.78 -6.51 -0.50
CA ILE A 93 18.20 -5.15 -0.19
C ILE A 93 19.49 -4.86 -0.96
N LEU A 94 19.56 -3.71 -1.60
CA LEU A 94 20.77 -3.26 -2.28
C LEU A 94 21.83 -2.87 -1.23
N SER A 95 22.96 -3.58 -1.19
CA SER A 95 24.01 -3.34 -0.20
C SER A 95 24.87 -2.09 -0.49
N LYS A 96 24.95 -1.67 -1.76
CA LYS A 96 25.65 -0.46 -2.19
C LYS A 96 24.93 0.19 -3.37
N VAL A 97 24.56 1.47 -3.22
CA VAL A 97 24.30 2.34 -4.36
C VAL A 97 25.66 2.94 -4.73
N ALA A 98 26.30 2.43 -5.79
CA ALA A 98 27.45 3.12 -6.37
C ALA A 98 26.92 4.37 -7.10
N GLY A 99 27.23 5.54 -6.55
CA GLY A 99 27.03 6.84 -7.18
C GLY A 99 28.39 7.51 -7.36
#